data_AF-A0A417Y295-F1
#
_entry.id   AF-A0A417Y295-F1
#
_cell.length_a   1.000
_cell.length_b   1.000
_cell.length_c   1.000
_cell.angle_alpha   90.00
_cell.angle_beta   90.00
_cell.angle_gamma   90.00
#
_symmetry.space_group_name_H-M   'P 1'
#
loop_
_entity.id
_entity.type
_entity.pdbx_description
1 polymer ?
#
loop_
_entity_poly.entity_id
_entity_poly.type
_entity_poly.pdbx_seq_one_letter_code
_entity_poly.pdbx_strand_id
1 'polypeptide(L)'
;MKEESVPDRPLTGFTVGVTAARRAEEQIALLERRGATVIHAPALSVDPNRIDEVALLAATRDVLAQPVDIFLATTGIGMKSWLTACERWGLKDDLVAHLGKAEILARGPKSVGALRRFGLRELWAPESEEFEDVLAHLRGRDLTGLRIVVQEHGQSLSMAAHALRRLGAEVTTVTVYRVDAAEDLEPMFGLVEAVVEGRVDAVTFTAAPAVAAMMSAAATAGHRDEVIGAFQADVIAACVGPVTAAAFEMWGVPSIYPERSRLAAMVKQLETELPSRAGGTSLEVAGHTLLLHGDDVLLDGVVVKLSPAPYAVLQALLVNPGTVVSRRDLLVSLPSGTAGSEHAVEMAVARLRAALGTRCIQTVVKRGYRLAVTT
;
A
#
# COMPACT_ATOMS: atom_id res chain seq x y z
N MET A 1 15.14 -25.62 -39.30
CA MET A 1 14.15 -24.78 -38.57
C MET A 1 14.87 -24.20 -37.38
N LYS A 2 15.11 -22.90 -37.36
CA LYS A 2 15.55 -22.20 -36.15
C LYS A 2 14.32 -22.11 -35.26
N GLU A 3 14.39 -22.65 -34.04
CA GLU A 3 13.43 -22.31 -32.98
C GLU A 3 13.50 -20.80 -32.80
N GLU A 4 12.45 -20.09 -33.21
CA GLU A 4 12.25 -18.70 -32.82
C GLU A 4 12.04 -18.69 -31.31
N SER A 5 13.07 -18.26 -30.57
CA SER A 5 12.94 -17.97 -29.15
C SER A 5 11.84 -16.94 -28.97
N VAL A 6 10.73 -17.32 -28.35
CA VAL A 6 9.68 -16.39 -27.92
C VAL A 6 10.37 -15.31 -27.08
N PRO A 7 10.19 -14.01 -27.39
CA PRO A 7 10.83 -12.96 -26.60
C PRO A 7 10.41 -13.13 -25.14
N ASP A 8 11.40 -13.21 -24.25
CA ASP A 8 11.20 -13.40 -22.82
C ASP A 8 10.33 -12.25 -22.29
N ARG A 9 9.07 -12.58 -22.01
CA ARG A 9 8.04 -11.63 -21.59
C ARG A 9 8.10 -11.59 -20.06
N PRO A 10 8.53 -10.48 -19.45
CA PRO A 10 8.98 -10.45 -18.06
C PRO A 10 7.88 -10.74 -17.04
N LEU A 11 6.61 -10.65 -17.44
CA LEU A 11 5.46 -10.95 -16.59
C LEU A 11 4.75 -12.25 -16.97
N THR A 12 5.38 -13.12 -17.75
CA THR A 12 4.82 -14.45 -18.08
C THR A 12 4.61 -15.27 -16.82
N GLY A 13 3.39 -15.80 -16.65
CA GLY A 13 3.02 -16.63 -15.50
C GLY A 13 2.48 -15.85 -14.31
N PHE A 14 2.54 -14.51 -14.33
CA PHE A 14 1.98 -13.67 -13.27
C PHE A 14 0.55 -13.24 -13.57
N THR A 15 -0.27 -13.17 -12.53
CA THR A 15 -1.63 -12.64 -12.54
C THR A 15 -1.68 -11.30 -11.82
N VAL A 16 -2.18 -10.27 -12.49
CA VAL A 16 -2.25 -8.91 -11.96
C VAL A 16 -3.69 -8.41 -11.89
N GLY A 17 -4.13 -8.00 -10.70
CA GLY A 17 -5.38 -7.28 -10.48
C GLY A 17 -5.29 -5.82 -10.92
N VAL A 18 -6.27 -5.35 -11.69
CA VAL A 18 -6.36 -3.94 -12.13
C VAL A 18 -7.60 -3.29 -11.56
N THR A 19 -7.41 -2.29 -10.69
CA THR A 19 -8.50 -1.55 -10.05
C THR A 19 -8.94 -0.29 -10.82
N ALA A 20 -8.19 0.09 -11.85
CA ALA A 20 -8.46 1.28 -12.63
C ALA A 20 -9.77 1.15 -13.42
N ALA A 21 -10.58 2.20 -13.38
CA ALA A 21 -11.77 2.33 -14.22
C ALA A 21 -11.49 3.21 -15.46
N ARG A 22 -10.76 4.32 -15.28
CA ARG A 22 -10.32 5.18 -16.38
C ARG A 22 -8.98 4.71 -16.92
N ARG A 23 -8.84 4.68 -18.25
CA ARG A 23 -7.65 4.16 -18.96
C ARG A 23 -7.29 2.72 -18.58
N ALA A 24 -8.27 1.94 -18.13
CA ALA A 24 -8.08 0.54 -17.77
C ALA A 24 -7.53 -0.27 -18.95
N GLU A 25 -8.11 -0.10 -20.14
CA GLU A 25 -7.67 -0.78 -21.37
C GLU A 25 -6.19 -0.53 -21.69
N GLU A 26 -5.71 0.70 -21.49
CA GLU A 26 -4.29 1.03 -21.70
C GLU A 26 -3.40 0.29 -20.70
N GLN A 27 -3.82 0.23 -19.43
CA GLN A 27 -3.10 -0.48 -18.38
C GLN A 27 -3.07 -1.98 -18.62
N ILE A 28 -4.23 -2.57 -18.91
CA ILE A 28 -4.40 -3.98 -19.21
C ILE A 28 -3.52 -4.36 -20.39
N ALA A 29 -3.59 -3.61 -21.49
CA ALA A 29 -2.78 -3.87 -22.68
C ALA A 29 -1.27 -3.71 -22.40
N LEU A 30 -0.86 -2.81 -21.50
CA LEU A 30 0.54 -2.69 -21.09
C LEU A 30 1.03 -3.94 -20.36
N LEU A 31 0.22 -4.49 -19.46
CA LEU A 31 0.51 -5.71 -18.69
C LEU A 31 0.50 -6.96 -19.57
N GLU A 32 -0.54 -7.15 -20.39
CA GLU A 32 -0.68 -8.31 -21.28
C GLU A 32 0.44 -8.38 -22.32
N ARG A 33 0.89 -7.23 -22.87
CA ARG A 33 2.06 -7.19 -23.77
C ARG A 33 3.34 -7.72 -23.13
N ARG A 34 3.41 -7.73 -21.80
CA ARG A 34 4.54 -8.27 -21.02
C ARG A 34 4.31 -9.70 -20.52
N GLY A 35 3.18 -10.32 -20.87
CA GLY A 35 2.87 -11.71 -20.55
C GLY A 35 2.01 -11.93 -19.31
N ALA A 36 1.58 -10.88 -18.61
CA ALA A 36 0.72 -11.02 -17.44
C ALA A 36 -0.71 -11.45 -17.84
N THR A 37 -1.31 -12.31 -17.02
CA THR A 37 -2.77 -12.50 -16.97
C THR A 37 -3.36 -11.36 -16.15
N VAL A 38 -4.50 -10.80 -16.58
CA VAL A 38 -5.11 -9.64 -15.90
C VAL A 38 -6.51 -9.98 -15.39
N ILE A 39 -6.77 -9.66 -14.12
CA ILE A 39 -8.12 -9.62 -13.54
C ILE A 39 -8.53 -8.16 -13.44
N HIS A 40 -9.53 -7.75 -14.22
CA HIS A 40 -10.05 -6.38 -14.17
C HIS A 40 -11.20 -6.28 -13.18
N ALA A 41 -11.03 -5.42 -12.16
CA ALA A 41 -12.01 -5.19 -11.12
C ALA A 41 -12.07 -3.69 -10.81
N PRO A 42 -12.81 -2.89 -11.62
CA PRO A 42 -12.84 -1.45 -11.46
C PRO A 42 -13.35 -1.07 -10.06
N ALA A 43 -12.57 -0.28 -9.32
CA ALA A 43 -12.92 0.12 -7.96
C ALA A 43 -13.85 1.34 -7.91
N LEU A 44 -13.88 2.11 -8.99
CA LEU A 44 -14.45 3.45 -9.06
C LEU A 44 -15.30 3.57 -10.32
N SER A 45 -16.29 4.45 -10.32
CA SER A 45 -17.06 4.75 -11.52
C SER A 45 -16.19 5.46 -12.57
N VAL A 46 -16.51 5.23 -13.84
CA VAL A 46 -15.89 5.94 -14.98
C VAL A 46 -16.47 7.35 -15.12
N ASP A 47 -17.68 7.58 -14.60
CA ASP A 47 -18.39 8.85 -14.69
C ASP A 47 -17.62 9.97 -13.96
N PRO A 48 -17.54 11.18 -14.55
CA PRO A 48 -16.80 12.27 -13.95
C PRO A 48 -17.46 12.74 -12.65
N ASN A 49 -16.66 12.75 -11.57
CA ASN A 49 -16.82 13.52 -10.32
C ASN A 49 -18.13 14.33 -10.23
N ARG A 50 -19.24 13.66 -9.86
CA ARG A 50 -20.48 14.37 -9.55
C ARG A 50 -20.35 15.02 -8.18
N ILE A 51 -20.88 16.24 -8.06
CA ILE A 51 -21.06 16.88 -6.77
C ILE A 51 -22.17 16.11 -6.06
N ASP A 52 -21.84 15.43 -4.97
CA ASP A 52 -22.83 14.86 -4.06
C ASP A 52 -23.48 16.03 -3.29
N GLU A 53 -24.52 16.61 -3.88
CA GLU A 53 -25.17 17.81 -3.32
C GLU A 53 -25.76 17.56 -1.93
N VAL A 54 -26.23 16.33 -1.65
CA VAL A 54 -26.79 15.96 -0.36
C VAL A 54 -25.70 15.92 0.71
N ALA A 55 -24.60 15.22 0.44
CA ALA A 55 -23.49 15.14 1.38
C ALA A 55 -22.80 16.50 1.56
N LEU A 56 -22.61 17.27 0.49
CA LEU A 56 -22.01 18.60 0.57
C LEU A 56 -22.89 19.57 1.37
N LEU A 57 -24.23 19.51 1.22
CA LEU A 57 -25.14 20.31 2.05
C LEU A 57 -25.09 19.89 3.52
N ALA A 58 -25.07 18.59 3.80
CA ALA A 58 -24.95 18.08 5.17
C ALA A 58 -23.64 18.53 5.83
N ALA A 59 -22.50 18.40 5.14
CA ALA A 59 -21.21 18.86 5.63
C ALA A 59 -21.18 20.39 5.83
N THR A 60 -21.81 21.16 4.94
CA THR A 60 -21.93 22.62 5.09
C THR A 60 -22.71 22.99 6.35
N ARG A 61 -23.82 22.29 6.62
CA ARG A 61 -24.61 22.50 7.84
C ARG A 61 -23.84 22.11 9.09
N ASP A 62 -23.08 21.03 9.05
CA ASP A 62 -22.17 20.65 10.15
C ASP A 62 -21.15 21.75 10.42
N VAL A 63 -20.46 22.26 9.39
CA VAL A 63 -19.51 23.37 9.52
C VAL A 63 -20.16 24.58 10.21
N LEU A 64 -21.37 24.95 9.81
CA LEU A 64 -22.14 26.07 10.37
C LEU A 64 -22.66 25.82 11.80
N ALA A 65 -22.79 24.56 12.24
CA ALA A 65 -23.42 24.21 13.51
C ALA A 65 -22.61 24.64 14.74
N GLN A 66 -21.29 24.83 14.58
CA GLN A 66 -20.39 25.20 15.67
C GLN A 66 -19.27 26.11 15.14
N PRO A 67 -18.58 26.90 16.00
CA PRO A 67 -17.39 27.65 15.59
C PRO A 67 -16.30 26.76 14.95
N VAL A 68 -15.46 27.38 14.13
CA VAL A 68 -14.30 26.73 13.50
C VAL A 68 -13.06 27.46 13.98
N ASP A 69 -12.10 26.72 14.53
CA ASP A 69 -10.85 27.31 15.02
C ASP A 69 -9.88 27.54 13.85
N ILE A 70 -9.73 26.53 12.99
CA ILE A 70 -8.86 26.58 11.81
C ILE A 70 -9.64 26.13 10.57
N PHE A 71 -9.57 26.91 9.50
CA PHE A 71 -10.09 26.54 8.20
C PHE A 71 -8.94 26.36 7.20
N LEU A 72 -8.82 25.17 6.62
CA LEU A 72 -7.80 24.85 5.63
C LEU A 72 -8.40 24.67 4.23
N ALA A 73 -8.02 25.55 3.30
CA ALA A 73 -8.41 25.47 1.89
C ALA A 73 -7.36 24.77 1.02
N THR A 74 -7.69 23.61 0.46
CA THR A 74 -6.71 22.80 -0.30
C THR A 74 -6.66 23.11 -1.79
N THR A 75 -7.78 23.46 -2.44
CA THR A 75 -7.79 23.79 -3.87
C THR A 75 -8.76 24.92 -4.22
N GLY A 76 -8.39 25.74 -5.20
CA GLY A 76 -9.27 26.83 -5.67
C GLY A 76 -10.56 26.34 -6.32
N ILE A 77 -10.51 25.23 -7.07
CA ILE A 77 -11.70 24.67 -7.72
C ILE A 77 -12.67 24.07 -6.71
N GLY A 78 -12.17 23.41 -5.66
CA GLY A 78 -13.00 22.92 -4.57
C GLY A 78 -13.70 24.07 -3.84
N MET A 79 -12.93 25.08 -3.41
CA MET A 79 -13.51 26.30 -2.81
C MET A 79 -14.60 26.94 -3.67
N LYS A 80 -14.32 27.14 -4.97
CA LYS A 80 -15.29 27.73 -5.90
C LYS A 80 -16.55 26.89 -5.98
N SER A 81 -16.43 25.58 -6.18
CA SER A 81 -17.59 24.70 -6.32
C SER A 81 -18.40 24.60 -5.03
N TRP A 82 -17.76 24.57 -3.85
CA TRP A 82 -18.47 24.58 -2.57
C TRP A 82 -19.27 25.87 -2.37
N LEU A 83 -18.66 27.03 -2.61
CA LEU A 83 -19.33 28.32 -2.44
C LEU A 83 -20.43 28.55 -3.48
N THR A 84 -20.25 28.09 -4.72
CA THR A 84 -21.32 28.09 -5.73
C THR A 84 -22.47 27.15 -5.32
N ALA A 85 -22.20 26.01 -4.68
CA ALA A 85 -23.27 25.18 -4.11
C ALA A 85 -24.01 25.91 -2.97
N CYS A 86 -23.28 26.55 -2.06
CA CYS A 86 -23.87 27.33 -0.97
C CYS A 86 -24.70 28.51 -1.47
N GLU A 87 -24.31 29.15 -2.58
CA GLU A 87 -25.08 30.23 -3.21
C GLU A 87 -26.46 29.74 -3.64
N ARG A 88 -26.52 28.54 -4.26
CA ARG A 88 -27.78 27.90 -4.67
C ARG A 88 -28.67 27.54 -3.47
N TRP A 89 -28.08 27.27 -2.31
CA TRP A 89 -28.80 26.96 -1.08
C TRP A 89 -29.10 28.18 -0.20
N GLY A 90 -28.66 29.39 -0.60
CA GLY A 90 -28.79 30.60 0.21
C GLY A 90 -27.90 30.63 1.46
N LEU A 91 -26.88 29.76 1.54
CA LEU A 91 -25.98 29.61 2.70
C LEU A 91 -24.62 30.28 2.52
N LYS A 92 -24.35 30.89 1.35
CA LYS A 92 -23.03 31.43 1.01
C LYS A 92 -22.56 32.51 1.98
N ASP A 93 -23.40 33.50 2.26
CA ASP A 93 -23.01 34.63 3.09
C ASP A 93 -22.80 34.20 4.55
N ASP A 94 -23.65 33.33 5.07
CA ASP A 94 -23.49 32.71 6.38
C ASP A 94 -22.19 31.91 6.48
N LEU A 95 -21.88 31.09 5.46
CA LEU A 95 -20.65 30.31 5.43
C LEU A 95 -19.40 31.20 5.38
N VAL A 96 -19.40 32.25 4.55
CA VAL A 96 -18.26 33.18 4.45
C VAL A 96 -18.08 33.94 5.77
N ALA A 97 -19.16 34.45 6.36
CA ALA A 97 -19.10 35.14 7.65
C ALA A 97 -18.65 34.22 8.79
N HIS A 98 -19.04 32.95 8.74
CA HIS A 98 -18.65 31.94 9.72
C HIS A 98 -17.18 31.55 9.60
N LEU A 99 -16.73 31.19 8.41
CA LEU A 99 -15.32 30.83 8.14
C LEU A 99 -14.38 32.02 8.33
N GLY A 100 -14.84 33.25 8.11
CA GLY A 100 -14.05 34.47 8.32
C GLY A 100 -13.66 34.73 9.78
N LYS A 101 -14.25 34.00 10.74
CA LYS A 101 -13.88 34.05 12.17
C LYS A 101 -12.76 33.05 12.53
N ALA A 102 -12.50 32.08 11.65
CA ALA A 102 -11.47 31.06 11.87
C ALA A 102 -10.09 31.58 11.47
N GLU A 103 -9.05 30.91 11.94
CA GLU A 103 -7.71 31.02 11.37
C GLU A 103 -7.68 30.33 10.01
N ILE A 104 -7.46 31.09 8.93
CA ILE A 104 -7.55 30.54 7.57
C ILE A 104 -6.16 30.19 7.04
N LEU A 105 -5.95 28.93 6.69
CA LEU A 105 -4.76 28.44 6.01
C LEU A 105 -5.10 28.05 4.58
N ALA A 106 -4.18 28.27 3.66
CA ALA A 106 -4.33 27.84 2.27
C ALA A 106 -3.15 26.96 1.86
N ARG A 107 -3.42 25.87 1.12
CA ARG A 107 -2.35 25.00 0.61
C ARG A 107 -1.50 25.67 -0.46
N GLY A 108 -2.00 26.68 -1.18
CA GLY A 108 -1.22 27.35 -2.23
C GLY A 108 -1.98 28.42 -3.02
N PRO A 109 -1.35 29.02 -4.05
CA PRO A 109 -1.85 30.19 -4.77
C PRO A 109 -3.25 30.03 -5.35
N LYS A 110 -3.64 28.83 -5.78
CA LYS A 110 -4.98 28.55 -6.30
C LYS A 110 -6.06 28.66 -5.22
N SER A 111 -5.79 28.15 -4.03
CA SER A 111 -6.70 28.26 -2.88
C SER A 111 -6.78 29.70 -2.39
N VAL A 112 -5.63 30.38 -2.30
CA VAL A 112 -5.54 31.82 -1.97
C VAL A 112 -6.38 32.66 -2.91
N GLY A 113 -6.22 32.47 -4.22
CA GLY A 113 -6.99 33.18 -5.24
C GLY A 113 -8.50 32.95 -5.11
N ALA A 114 -8.92 31.73 -4.76
CA ALA A 114 -10.32 31.42 -4.51
C ALA A 114 -10.83 32.11 -3.23
N LEU A 115 -10.14 31.94 -2.09
CA LEU A 115 -10.52 32.57 -0.82
C LEU A 115 -10.73 34.08 -0.97
N ARG A 116 -9.74 34.77 -1.54
CA ARG A 116 -9.76 36.24 -1.71
C ARG A 116 -10.90 36.71 -2.60
N ARG A 117 -11.23 35.94 -3.65
CA ARG A 117 -12.37 36.24 -4.53
C ARG A 117 -13.71 36.24 -3.78
N PHE A 118 -13.82 35.47 -2.70
CA PHE A 118 -15.02 35.37 -1.88
C PHE A 118 -14.92 36.17 -0.57
N GLY A 119 -13.95 37.09 -0.46
CA GLY A 119 -13.82 37.98 0.70
C GLY A 119 -13.13 37.36 1.91
N LEU A 120 -12.61 36.13 1.80
CA LEU A 120 -11.81 35.48 2.84
C LEU A 120 -10.32 35.78 2.63
N ARG A 121 -9.59 35.98 3.72
CA ARG A 121 -8.13 36.16 3.68
C ARG A 121 -7.45 35.08 4.50
N GLU A 122 -6.53 34.38 3.86
CA GLU A 122 -5.64 33.46 4.54
C GLU A 122 -4.67 34.20 5.46
N LEU A 123 -4.35 33.60 6.61
CA LEU A 123 -3.24 33.98 7.46
C LEU A 123 -1.90 33.54 6.83
N TRP A 124 -1.89 32.35 6.22
CA TRP A 124 -0.67 31.75 5.70
C TRP A 124 -0.93 30.78 4.53
N ALA A 125 0.03 30.70 3.61
CA ALA A 125 0.10 29.70 2.55
C ALA A 125 1.57 29.41 2.17
N PRO A 126 1.94 28.15 1.84
CA PRO A 126 3.30 27.82 1.41
C PRO A 126 3.52 28.17 -0.07
N GLU A 127 4.79 28.36 -0.44
CA GLU A 127 5.21 28.56 -1.84
C GLU A 127 5.19 27.25 -2.66
N SER A 128 5.43 26.11 -2.03
CA SER A 128 5.57 24.77 -2.65
C SER A 128 4.25 24.16 -3.16
N GLU A 129 3.12 24.67 -2.68
CA GLU A 129 1.80 24.03 -2.78
C GLU A 129 1.69 22.65 -2.09
N GLU A 130 2.65 22.25 -1.26
CA GLU A 130 2.67 20.95 -0.61
C GLU A 130 1.93 20.97 0.73
N PHE A 131 1.23 19.87 1.04
CA PHE A 131 0.51 19.76 2.30
C PHE A 131 1.46 19.52 3.49
N GLU A 132 2.63 18.90 3.26
CA GLU A 132 3.65 18.73 4.30
C GLU A 132 4.12 20.06 4.90
N ASP A 133 4.17 21.12 4.09
CA ASP A 133 4.52 22.45 4.60
C ASP A 133 3.41 23.05 5.48
N VAL A 134 2.15 22.72 5.21
CA VAL A 134 1.03 23.08 6.11
C VAL A 134 1.18 22.35 7.44
N LEU A 135 1.51 21.06 7.43
CA LEU A 135 1.78 20.32 8.67
C LEU A 135 2.99 20.89 9.39
N ALA A 136 4.07 21.22 8.68
CA ALA A 136 5.27 21.82 9.24
C ALA A 136 4.97 23.19 9.89
N HIS A 137 4.12 24.01 9.27
CA HIS A 137 3.67 25.28 9.84
C HIS A 137 2.85 25.09 11.13
N LEU A 138 2.10 23.99 11.23
CA LEU A 138 1.33 23.63 12.43
C LEU A 138 2.15 22.87 13.48
N ARG A 139 3.39 22.46 13.18
CA ARG A 139 4.24 21.73 14.15
C ARG A 139 4.51 22.59 15.38
N GLY A 140 4.43 21.97 16.55
CA GLY A 140 4.66 22.62 17.83
C GLY A 140 3.46 23.39 18.38
N ARG A 141 2.34 23.45 17.64
CA ARG A 141 1.06 23.93 18.18
C ARG A 141 0.31 22.80 18.86
N ASP A 142 -0.34 23.09 19.97
CA ASP A 142 -1.33 22.18 20.55
C ASP A 142 -2.60 22.25 19.72
N LEU A 143 -2.94 21.15 19.05
CA LEU A 143 -4.14 21.03 18.24
C LEU A 143 -5.24 20.25 18.97
N THR A 144 -5.01 19.85 20.23
CA THR A 144 -5.92 19.00 21.00
C THR A 144 -7.28 19.68 21.16
N GLY A 145 -8.33 19.04 20.64
CA GLY A 145 -9.71 19.54 20.72
C GLY A 145 -10.02 20.73 19.82
N LEU A 146 -9.06 21.22 19.01
CA LEU A 146 -9.35 22.27 18.04
C LEU A 146 -10.20 21.72 16.90
N ARG A 147 -11.25 22.45 16.53
CA ARG A 147 -12.10 22.11 15.40
C ARG A 147 -11.51 22.67 14.13
N ILE A 148 -11.05 21.75 13.27
CA ILE A 148 -10.42 22.08 11.99
C ILE A 148 -11.33 21.65 10.85
N VAL A 149 -11.69 22.60 9.98
CA VAL A 149 -12.41 22.29 8.74
C VAL A 149 -11.43 22.23 7.59
N VAL A 150 -11.39 21.12 6.87
CA VAL A 150 -10.54 20.94 5.69
C VAL A 150 -11.42 20.87 4.45
N GLN A 151 -11.31 21.84 3.56
CA GLN A 151 -11.95 21.76 2.24
C GLN A 151 -11.06 20.92 1.32
N GLU A 152 -11.52 19.74 0.91
CA GLU A 152 -10.79 18.79 0.07
C GLU A 152 -11.32 18.71 -1.37
N HIS A 153 -10.43 18.37 -2.31
CA HIS A 153 -10.76 18.07 -3.70
C HIS A 153 -10.90 16.55 -3.86
N GLY A 154 -12.13 16.05 -3.77
CA GLY A 154 -12.46 14.63 -3.97
C GLY A 154 -12.23 13.76 -2.75
N GLN A 155 -12.48 12.45 -2.90
CA GLN A 155 -11.83 11.47 -2.02
C GLN A 155 -10.34 11.44 -2.38
N SER A 156 -9.57 12.42 -1.92
CA SER A 156 -8.18 12.12 -1.55
C SER A 156 -8.26 11.86 -0.06
N LEU A 157 -8.60 10.62 0.29
CA LEU A 157 -8.68 10.18 1.67
C LEU A 157 -7.41 10.60 2.42
N SER A 158 -7.64 11.59 3.27
CA SER A 158 -7.28 11.58 4.66
C SER A 158 -5.83 11.78 5.06
N MET A 159 -4.80 11.91 4.24
CA MET A 159 -3.46 12.23 4.82
C MET A 159 -3.49 13.53 5.63
N ALA A 160 -4.17 14.56 5.13
CA ALA A 160 -4.33 15.82 5.85
C ALA A 160 -5.19 15.71 7.10
N ALA A 161 -6.44 15.27 6.94
CA ALA A 161 -7.35 15.13 8.06
C ALA A 161 -6.86 14.11 9.10
N HIS A 162 -6.22 13.02 8.66
CA HIS A 162 -5.65 11.99 9.54
C HIS A 162 -4.43 12.52 10.29
N ALA A 163 -3.49 13.20 9.62
CA ALA A 163 -2.35 13.79 10.30
C ALA A 163 -2.79 14.80 11.36
N LEU A 164 -3.78 15.65 11.05
CA LEU A 164 -4.35 16.60 12.01
C LEU A 164 -5.08 15.91 13.17
N ARG A 165 -5.87 14.86 12.90
CA ARG A 165 -6.50 14.04 13.95
C ARG A 165 -5.47 13.35 14.85
N ARG A 166 -4.36 12.86 14.28
CA ARG A 166 -3.25 12.28 15.05
C ARG A 166 -2.56 13.29 15.98
N LEU A 167 -2.67 14.58 15.67
CA LEU A 167 -2.21 15.69 16.52
C LEU A 167 -3.28 16.13 17.54
N GLY A 168 -4.42 15.45 17.63
CA GLY A 168 -5.47 15.70 18.63
C GLY A 168 -6.62 16.58 18.15
N ALA A 169 -6.64 17.02 16.89
CA ALA A 169 -7.68 17.89 16.37
C ALA A 169 -8.99 17.15 16.04
N GLU A 170 -10.11 17.86 16.18
CA GLU A 170 -11.42 17.45 15.67
C GLU A 170 -11.58 17.92 14.23
N VAL A 171 -11.45 17.01 13.26
CA VAL A 171 -11.39 17.40 11.84
C VAL A 171 -12.68 17.06 11.09
N THR A 172 -13.35 18.10 10.57
CA THR A 172 -14.45 17.98 9.59
C THR A 172 -13.90 18.17 8.18
N THR A 173 -14.11 17.19 7.30
CA THR A 173 -13.71 17.28 5.89
C THR A 173 -14.89 17.66 5.01
N VAL A 174 -14.73 18.68 4.17
CA VAL A 174 -15.71 19.08 3.16
C VAL A 174 -15.22 18.70 1.77
N THR A 175 -15.77 17.62 1.22
CA THR A 175 -15.45 17.12 -0.12
C THR A 175 -16.49 17.59 -1.13
N VAL A 176 -16.03 18.24 -2.21
CA VAL A 176 -16.95 18.86 -3.20
C VAL A 176 -17.42 17.89 -4.27
N TYR A 177 -16.62 16.88 -4.59
CA TYR A 177 -17.06 15.77 -5.43
C TYR A 177 -16.73 14.47 -4.74
N ARG A 178 -17.52 13.45 -5.02
CA ARG A 178 -17.22 12.08 -4.64
C ARG A 178 -16.73 11.35 -5.89
N VAL A 179 -15.70 10.53 -5.72
CA VAL A 179 -15.47 9.48 -6.72
C VAL A 179 -16.39 8.36 -6.31
N ASP A 180 -17.42 8.13 -7.11
CA ASP A 180 -18.37 7.07 -6.82
C ASP A 180 -17.67 5.72 -6.97
N ALA A 181 -18.09 4.75 -6.16
CA ALA A 181 -17.68 3.37 -6.35
C ALA A 181 -18.17 2.88 -7.72
N ALA A 182 -17.58 1.80 -8.23
CA ALA A 182 -18.14 1.14 -9.41
C ALA A 182 -19.60 0.74 -9.15
N GLU A 183 -20.45 0.86 -10.17
CA GLU A 183 -21.88 0.51 -10.07
C GLU A 183 -22.06 -0.97 -9.74
N ASP A 184 -21.20 -1.81 -10.30
CA ASP A 184 -21.09 -3.23 -10.01
C ASP A 184 -19.82 -3.51 -9.19
N LEU A 185 -20.03 -4.05 -7.99
CA LEU A 185 -18.95 -4.43 -7.07
C LEU A 185 -18.59 -5.92 -7.17
N GLU A 186 -19.32 -6.73 -7.93
CA GLU A 186 -19.05 -8.17 -8.09
C GLU A 186 -17.61 -8.45 -8.56
N PRO A 187 -17.05 -7.71 -9.56
CA PRO A 187 -15.64 -7.89 -9.93
C PRO A 187 -14.67 -7.59 -8.78
N MET A 188 -14.99 -6.61 -7.92
CA MET A 188 -14.17 -6.26 -6.77
C MET A 188 -14.19 -7.35 -5.71
N PHE A 189 -15.37 -7.92 -5.42
CA PHE A 189 -15.47 -9.08 -4.52
C PHE A 189 -14.69 -10.28 -5.06
N GLY A 190 -14.80 -10.57 -6.36
CA GLY A 190 -14.02 -11.64 -7.00
C GLY A 190 -12.50 -11.40 -6.93
N LEU A 191 -12.04 -10.15 -7.05
CA LEU A 191 -10.63 -9.81 -6.87
C LEU A 191 -10.18 -9.96 -5.40
N VAL A 192 -11.03 -9.59 -4.43
CA VAL A 192 -10.77 -9.82 -3.00
C VAL A 192 -10.57 -11.31 -2.73
N GLU A 193 -11.48 -12.17 -3.20
CA GLU A 193 -11.34 -13.62 -3.08
C GLU A 193 -10.06 -14.13 -3.76
N ALA A 194 -9.73 -13.60 -4.94
CA ALA A 194 -8.51 -13.96 -5.65
C ALA A 194 -7.23 -13.62 -4.87
N VAL A 195 -7.24 -12.52 -4.12
CA VAL A 195 -6.14 -12.10 -3.25
C VAL A 195 -6.04 -13.03 -2.03
N VAL A 196 -7.17 -13.33 -1.39
CA VAL A 196 -7.21 -14.24 -0.22
C VAL A 196 -6.75 -15.65 -0.58
N GLU A 197 -7.10 -16.12 -1.78
CA GLU A 197 -6.73 -17.45 -2.27
C GLU A 197 -5.33 -17.51 -2.91
N GLY A 198 -4.58 -16.39 -2.93
CA GLY A 198 -3.24 -16.35 -3.52
C GLY A 198 -3.22 -16.55 -5.04
N ARG A 199 -4.32 -16.25 -5.74
CA ARG A 199 -4.44 -16.36 -7.21
C ARG A 199 -3.94 -15.13 -7.96
N VAL A 200 -3.45 -14.12 -7.25
CA VAL A 200 -2.98 -12.85 -7.80
C VAL A 200 -1.64 -12.52 -7.20
N ASP A 201 -0.66 -12.17 -8.02
CA ASP A 201 0.69 -11.83 -7.57
C ASP A 201 0.85 -10.34 -7.27
N ALA A 202 0.04 -9.49 -7.93
CA ALA A 202 0.01 -8.05 -7.68
C ALA A 202 -1.36 -7.45 -7.92
N VAL A 203 -1.71 -6.41 -7.16
CA VAL A 203 -2.86 -5.55 -7.44
C VAL A 203 -2.39 -4.12 -7.66
N THR A 204 -2.89 -3.50 -8.72
CA THR A 204 -2.50 -2.15 -9.12
C THR A 204 -3.54 -1.12 -8.71
N PHE A 205 -3.07 0.02 -8.17
CA PHE A 205 -3.90 1.12 -7.68
C PHE A 205 -3.44 2.44 -8.30
N THR A 206 -4.33 3.08 -9.07
CA THR A 206 -4.05 4.36 -9.72
C THR A 206 -4.58 5.57 -8.95
N ALA A 207 -5.31 5.35 -7.85
CA ALA A 207 -5.82 6.41 -6.99
C ALA A 207 -6.09 5.88 -5.57
N ALA A 208 -5.90 6.71 -4.54
CA ALA A 208 -6.18 6.37 -3.14
C ALA A 208 -7.61 5.84 -2.88
N PRO A 209 -8.68 6.36 -3.53
CA PRO A 209 -10.04 5.80 -3.39
C PRO A 209 -10.17 4.33 -3.79
N ALA A 210 -9.36 3.87 -4.75
CA ALA A 210 -9.41 2.48 -5.16
C ALA A 210 -8.94 1.54 -4.04
N VAL A 211 -7.96 1.98 -3.25
CA VAL A 211 -7.51 1.27 -2.03
C VAL A 211 -8.65 1.17 -1.03
N ALA A 212 -9.29 2.30 -0.73
CA ALA A 212 -10.40 2.33 0.23
C ALA A 212 -11.61 1.51 -0.22
N ALA A 213 -11.94 1.54 -1.52
CA ALA A 213 -13.00 0.73 -2.10
C ALA A 213 -12.71 -0.77 -1.95
N MET A 214 -11.49 -1.22 -2.26
CA MET A 214 -11.09 -2.61 -2.06
C MET A 214 -11.11 -3.01 -0.58
N MET A 215 -10.56 -2.19 0.32
CA MET A 215 -10.57 -2.47 1.76
C MET A 215 -11.99 -2.47 2.35
N SER A 216 -12.90 -1.68 1.78
CA SER A 216 -14.32 -1.71 2.14
C SER A 216 -15.00 -2.99 1.63
N ALA A 217 -14.72 -3.40 0.38
CA ALA A 217 -15.25 -4.64 -0.18
C ALA A 217 -14.76 -5.86 0.63
N ALA A 218 -13.46 -5.92 0.96
CA ALA A 218 -12.89 -6.96 1.80
C ALA A 218 -13.56 -7.02 3.19
N ALA A 219 -13.86 -5.86 3.78
CA ALA A 219 -14.57 -5.81 5.06
C ALA A 219 -16.00 -6.30 4.97
N THR A 220 -16.73 -5.89 3.94
CA THR A 220 -18.11 -6.35 3.69
C THR A 220 -18.16 -7.86 3.48
N ALA A 221 -17.14 -8.42 2.84
CA ALA A 221 -16.98 -9.86 2.65
C ALA A 221 -16.42 -10.61 3.88
N GLY A 222 -16.01 -9.91 4.94
CA GLY A 222 -15.43 -10.52 6.14
C GLY A 222 -13.97 -10.98 6.01
N HIS A 223 -13.26 -10.55 4.96
CA HIS A 223 -11.90 -10.98 4.62
C HIS A 223 -10.83 -9.89 4.77
N ARG A 224 -11.10 -8.85 5.56
CA ARG A 224 -10.20 -7.69 5.66
C ARG A 224 -8.81 -8.09 6.14
N ASP A 225 -8.72 -8.90 7.19
CA ASP A 225 -7.45 -9.25 7.81
C ASP A 225 -6.64 -10.20 6.90
N GLU A 226 -7.31 -11.11 6.20
CA GLU A 226 -6.70 -12.00 5.21
C GLU A 226 -6.14 -11.22 4.02
N VAL A 227 -6.86 -10.21 3.51
CA VAL A 227 -6.36 -9.32 2.45
C VAL A 227 -5.14 -8.53 2.92
N ILE A 228 -5.15 -8.02 4.15
CA ILE A 228 -3.98 -7.33 4.73
C ILE A 228 -2.79 -8.29 4.81
N GLY A 229 -3.01 -9.51 5.33
CA GLY A 229 -1.98 -10.54 5.41
C GLY A 229 -1.40 -10.91 4.05
N ALA A 230 -2.26 -11.08 3.04
CA ALA A 230 -1.85 -11.36 1.67
C ALA A 230 -0.94 -10.25 1.10
N PHE A 231 -1.30 -8.97 1.29
CA PHE A 231 -0.45 -7.86 0.84
C PHE A 231 0.84 -7.69 1.65
N GLN A 232 0.87 -8.17 2.89
CA GLN A 232 2.07 -8.16 3.73
C GLN A 232 3.08 -9.26 3.37
N ALA A 233 2.63 -10.32 2.68
CA ALA A 233 3.44 -11.47 2.32
C ALA A 233 3.59 -11.59 0.80
N ASP A 234 2.59 -12.17 0.15
CA ASP A 234 2.74 -12.77 -1.18
C ASP A 234 2.26 -11.87 -2.32
N VAL A 235 1.33 -10.94 -2.04
CA VAL A 235 0.70 -10.08 -3.05
C VAL A 235 1.30 -8.69 -3.04
N ILE A 236 1.75 -8.20 -4.19
CA ILE A 236 2.31 -6.84 -4.30
C ILE A 236 1.18 -5.81 -4.44
N ALA A 237 1.08 -4.87 -3.49
CA ALA A 237 0.31 -3.65 -3.66
C ALA A 237 1.10 -2.62 -4.49
N ALA A 238 0.79 -2.51 -5.79
CA ALA A 238 1.47 -1.61 -6.72
C ALA A 238 0.70 -0.30 -6.92
N CYS A 239 1.21 0.79 -6.36
CA CYS A 239 0.61 2.11 -6.43
C CYS A 239 1.23 2.94 -7.57
N VAL A 240 0.44 3.78 -8.22
CA VAL A 240 0.96 4.68 -9.25
C VAL A 240 1.88 5.77 -8.68
N GLY A 241 1.76 6.09 -7.40
CA GLY A 241 2.53 7.15 -6.76
C GLY A 241 2.31 7.23 -5.24
N PRO A 242 3.07 8.12 -4.56
CA PRO A 242 3.14 8.17 -3.10
C PRO A 242 1.80 8.49 -2.43
N VAL A 243 0.94 9.30 -3.06
CA VAL A 243 -0.39 9.62 -2.51
C VAL A 243 -1.29 8.39 -2.43
N THR A 244 -1.24 7.51 -3.44
CA THR A 244 -2.01 6.25 -3.41
C THR A 244 -1.41 5.26 -2.42
N ALA A 245 -0.07 5.20 -2.35
CA ALA A 245 0.65 4.35 -1.41
C ALA A 245 0.36 4.71 0.05
N ALA A 246 0.29 6.01 0.37
CA ALA A 246 -0.01 6.49 1.71
C ALA A 246 -1.39 6.03 2.23
N ALA A 247 -2.34 5.73 1.33
CA ALA A 247 -3.64 5.18 1.73
C ALA A 247 -3.48 3.85 2.48
N PHE A 248 -2.45 3.05 2.17
CA PHE A 248 -2.20 1.76 2.81
C PHE A 248 -1.61 1.85 4.23
N GLU A 249 -1.07 3.01 4.64
CA GLU A 249 -0.33 3.16 5.90
C GLU A 249 -1.15 2.76 7.12
N MET A 250 -2.45 3.11 7.15
CA MET A 250 -3.32 2.80 8.29
C MET A 250 -3.55 1.29 8.49
N TRP A 251 -3.30 0.48 7.47
CA TRP A 251 -3.43 -0.98 7.53
C TRP A 251 -2.07 -1.68 7.63
N GLY A 252 -0.96 -0.94 7.69
CA GLY A 252 0.38 -1.51 7.73
C GLY A 252 0.70 -2.37 6.50
N VAL A 253 0.08 -2.06 5.36
CA VAL A 253 0.32 -2.78 4.10
C VAL A 253 1.51 -2.16 3.38
N PRO A 254 2.59 -2.93 3.11
CA PRO A 254 3.69 -2.43 2.29
C PRO A 254 3.21 -2.26 0.85
N SER A 255 3.58 -1.14 0.22
CA SER A 255 3.28 -0.88 -1.19
C SER A 255 4.50 -0.35 -1.92
N ILE A 256 4.53 -0.60 -3.23
CA ILE A 256 5.56 -0.08 -4.13
C ILE A 256 4.98 1.02 -5.02
N TYR A 257 5.81 1.96 -5.45
CA TYR A 257 5.43 2.95 -6.46
C TYR A 257 6.66 3.47 -7.20
N PRO A 258 6.51 3.92 -8.45
CA PRO A 258 7.64 4.40 -9.26
C PRO A 258 8.03 5.83 -8.85
N GLU A 259 9.28 6.20 -9.11
CA GLU A 259 9.77 7.58 -8.92
C GLU A 259 8.93 8.60 -9.69
N ARG A 260 8.49 8.24 -10.90
CA ARG A 260 7.57 9.06 -11.70
C ARG A 260 6.18 8.46 -11.64
N SER A 261 5.21 9.22 -11.13
CA SER A 261 3.83 8.76 -10.97
C SER A 261 3.08 8.65 -12.30
N ARG A 262 3.40 7.60 -13.08
CA ARG A 262 2.86 7.32 -14.42
C ARG A 262 2.60 5.83 -14.58
N LEU A 263 1.54 5.53 -15.32
CA LEU A 263 1.10 4.16 -15.61
C LEU A 263 2.23 3.26 -16.14
N ALA A 264 2.92 3.69 -17.19
CA ALA A 264 4.02 2.93 -17.78
C ALA A 264 5.20 2.70 -16.83
N ALA A 265 5.46 3.64 -15.91
CA ALA A 265 6.53 3.49 -14.93
C ALA A 265 6.14 2.47 -13.83
N MET A 266 4.88 2.48 -13.39
CA MET A 266 4.36 1.48 -12.44
C MET A 266 4.41 0.07 -13.05
N VAL A 267 3.98 -0.09 -14.31
CA VAL A 267 4.09 -1.38 -15.01
C VAL A 267 5.56 -1.81 -15.16
N LYS A 268 6.46 -0.88 -15.49
CA LYS A 268 7.90 -1.19 -15.57
C LYS A 268 8.49 -1.66 -14.24
N GLN A 269 8.04 -1.10 -13.13
CA GLN A 269 8.48 -1.55 -11.81
C GLN A 269 8.01 -2.98 -11.51
N LEU A 270 6.78 -3.33 -11.90
CA LEU A 270 6.29 -4.70 -11.79
C LEU A 270 7.11 -5.70 -12.61
N GLU A 271 7.66 -5.32 -13.77
CA GLU A 271 8.57 -6.17 -14.57
C GLU A 271 9.82 -6.61 -13.79
N THR A 272 10.20 -5.87 -12.74
CA THR A 272 11.36 -6.19 -11.91
C THR A 272 10.95 -6.90 -10.62
N GLU A 273 9.92 -6.36 -9.95
CA GLU A 273 9.52 -6.82 -8.61
C GLU A 273 8.89 -8.21 -8.62
N LEU A 274 8.01 -8.50 -9.59
CA LEU A 274 7.31 -9.79 -9.66
C LEU A 274 8.29 -10.95 -9.94
N PRO A 275 9.15 -10.87 -10.99
CA PRO A 275 10.19 -11.89 -11.21
C PRO A 275 11.17 -12.02 -10.04
N SER A 276 11.55 -10.91 -9.41
CA SER A 276 12.49 -10.96 -8.28
C SER A 276 11.89 -11.69 -7.06
N ARG A 277 10.58 -11.58 -6.81
CA ARG A 277 9.92 -12.25 -5.69
C ARG A 277 9.59 -13.71 -6.00
N ALA A 278 9.10 -14.00 -7.20
CA ALA A 278 8.85 -15.39 -7.61
C ALA A 278 10.14 -16.19 -7.86
N GLY A 279 11.23 -15.52 -8.24
CA GLY A 279 12.54 -16.15 -8.39
C GLY A 279 13.10 -16.71 -7.08
N GLY A 280 12.51 -16.36 -5.93
CA GLY A 280 12.95 -16.84 -4.63
C GLY A 280 14.33 -16.32 -4.22
N THR A 281 14.81 -16.74 -3.05
CA THR A 281 16.21 -16.49 -2.65
C THR A 281 17.08 -17.62 -3.18
N SER A 282 17.95 -17.32 -4.15
CA SER A 282 18.94 -18.27 -4.67
C SER A 282 20.30 -18.02 -4.04
N LEU A 283 20.96 -19.05 -3.51
CA LEU A 283 22.30 -18.97 -2.93
C LEU A 283 23.16 -20.17 -3.33
N GLU A 284 24.42 -19.90 -3.64
CA GLU A 284 25.42 -20.93 -3.88
C GLU A 284 25.97 -21.47 -2.54
N VAL A 285 25.68 -22.74 -2.24
CA VAL A 285 26.06 -23.41 -1.00
C VAL A 285 26.86 -24.67 -1.32
N ALA A 286 28.15 -24.67 -0.97
CA ALA A 286 29.07 -25.78 -1.22
C ALA A 286 29.11 -26.30 -2.68
N GLY A 287 28.89 -25.39 -3.66
CA GLY A 287 28.85 -25.71 -5.09
C GLY A 287 27.51 -26.25 -5.60
N HIS A 288 26.44 -26.07 -4.81
CA HIS A 288 25.07 -26.36 -5.18
C HIS A 288 24.25 -25.06 -5.16
N THR A 289 23.29 -24.92 -6.07
CA THR A 289 22.34 -23.81 -6.08
C THR A 289 21.17 -24.16 -5.15
N LEU A 290 21.10 -23.49 -4.00
CA LEU A 290 19.97 -23.60 -3.08
C LEU A 290 18.96 -22.49 -3.40
N LEU A 291 17.76 -22.87 -3.83
CA LEU A 291 16.67 -21.94 -4.11
C LEU A 291 15.57 -22.09 -3.06
N LEU A 292 15.15 -20.97 -2.48
CA LEU A 292 14.05 -20.87 -1.53
C LEU A 292 12.90 -20.10 -2.17
N HIS A 293 11.75 -20.74 -2.26
CA HIS A 293 10.54 -20.14 -2.83
C HIS A 293 9.37 -20.43 -1.90
N GLY A 294 8.94 -19.44 -1.11
CA GLY A 294 7.98 -19.68 -0.02
C GLY A 294 8.48 -20.76 0.95
N ASP A 295 7.67 -21.81 1.13
CA ASP A 295 8.02 -23.00 1.94
C ASP A 295 8.82 -24.06 1.16
N ASP A 296 8.94 -23.91 -0.17
CA ASP A 296 9.68 -24.85 -1.00
C ASP A 296 11.18 -24.56 -0.96
N VAL A 297 11.94 -25.64 -0.81
CA VAL A 297 13.41 -25.64 -0.84
C VAL A 297 13.83 -26.51 -2.01
N LEU A 298 14.59 -25.96 -2.95
CA LEU A 298 15.15 -26.69 -4.08
C LEU A 298 16.67 -26.69 -3.98
N LEU A 299 17.30 -27.83 -4.24
CA LEU A 299 18.74 -27.98 -4.38
C LEU A 299 19.05 -28.41 -5.81
N ASP A 300 19.80 -27.60 -6.54
CA ASP A 300 20.09 -27.78 -7.98
C ASP A 300 18.82 -27.99 -8.82
N GLY A 301 17.75 -27.27 -8.47
CA GLY A 301 16.44 -27.38 -9.13
C GLY A 301 15.59 -28.59 -8.72
N VAL A 302 16.03 -29.41 -7.78
CA VAL A 302 15.28 -30.56 -7.25
C VAL A 302 14.64 -30.21 -5.91
N VAL A 303 13.32 -30.39 -5.77
CA VAL A 303 12.59 -30.14 -4.53
C VAL A 303 13.08 -31.05 -3.40
N VAL A 304 13.44 -30.43 -2.28
CA VAL A 304 13.89 -31.07 -1.04
C VAL A 304 12.83 -30.89 0.04
N LYS A 305 12.17 -31.98 0.42
CA LYS A 305 11.19 -31.95 1.50
C LYS A 305 11.88 -31.91 2.86
N LEU A 306 11.64 -30.84 3.62
CA LEU A 306 12.13 -30.68 4.99
C LEU A 306 10.97 -30.79 5.99
N SER A 307 11.23 -31.46 7.11
CA SER A 307 10.31 -31.40 8.25
C SER A 307 10.46 -30.06 8.99
N PRO A 308 9.50 -29.65 9.83
CA PRO A 308 9.50 -28.32 10.46
C PRO A 308 10.79 -27.96 11.20
N ALA A 309 11.39 -28.90 11.94
CA ALA A 309 12.62 -28.62 12.69
C ALA A 309 13.86 -28.38 11.78
N PRO A 310 14.19 -29.23 10.79
CA PRO A 310 15.20 -28.93 9.78
C PRO A 310 14.93 -27.64 9.00
N TYR A 311 13.68 -27.36 8.63
CA TYR A 311 13.33 -26.13 7.91
C TYR A 311 13.58 -24.88 8.78
N ALA A 312 13.19 -24.91 10.06
CA ALA A 312 13.46 -23.81 10.98
C ALA A 312 14.96 -23.55 11.19
N VAL A 313 15.77 -24.61 11.26
CA VAL A 313 17.25 -24.47 11.29
C VAL A 313 17.75 -23.82 10.00
N LEU A 314 17.24 -24.23 8.84
CA LEU A 314 17.61 -23.63 7.56
C LEU A 314 17.27 -22.14 7.53
N GLN A 315 16.04 -21.75 7.91
CA GLN A 315 15.62 -20.35 7.98
C GLN A 315 16.52 -19.53 8.91
N ALA A 316 16.85 -20.04 10.09
CA ALA A 316 17.73 -19.34 11.03
C ALA A 316 19.14 -19.10 10.45
N LEU A 317 19.66 -20.04 9.65
CA LEU A 317 20.95 -19.88 8.98
C LEU A 317 20.89 -18.93 7.77
N LEU A 318 19.72 -18.76 7.16
CA LEU A 318 19.50 -17.89 5.99
C LEU A 318 19.35 -16.41 6.36
N VAL A 319 19.06 -16.09 7.63
CA VAL A 319 18.99 -14.69 8.09
C VAL A 319 20.29 -13.94 7.80
N ASN A 320 21.44 -14.59 7.99
CA ASN A 320 22.76 -14.07 7.63
C ASN A 320 23.64 -15.19 7.08
N PRO A 321 23.51 -15.52 5.77
CA PRO A 321 24.19 -16.67 5.17
C PRO A 321 25.71 -16.60 5.37
N GLY A 322 26.34 -17.73 5.72
CA GLY A 322 27.78 -17.81 6.00
C GLY A 322 28.22 -17.41 7.41
N THR A 323 27.34 -16.77 8.19
CA THR A 323 27.60 -16.43 9.59
C THR A 323 27.33 -17.64 10.50
N VAL A 324 28.11 -17.76 11.58
CA VAL A 324 27.95 -18.83 12.57
C VAL A 324 26.80 -18.49 13.51
N VAL A 325 25.77 -19.34 13.53
CA VAL A 325 24.66 -19.29 14.48
C VAL A 325 24.92 -20.29 15.61
N SER A 326 24.72 -19.86 16.86
CA SER A 326 25.01 -20.71 18.02
C SER A 326 23.96 -21.80 18.20
N ARG A 327 24.32 -22.89 18.90
CA ARG A 327 23.35 -23.95 19.25
C ARG A 327 22.16 -23.41 20.04
N ARG A 328 22.43 -22.46 20.94
CA ARG A 328 21.41 -21.82 21.77
C ARG A 328 20.42 -21.02 20.92
N ASP A 329 20.90 -20.26 19.93
CA ASP A 329 20.03 -19.45 19.08
C ASP A 329 19.22 -20.32 18.12
N LEU A 330 19.81 -21.40 17.59
CA LEU A 330 19.09 -22.39 16.80
C LEU A 330 18.02 -23.11 17.62
N LEU A 331 18.28 -23.39 18.91
CA LEU A 331 17.30 -24.01 19.79
C LEU A 331 16.06 -23.14 19.97
N VAL A 332 16.22 -21.81 20.08
CA VAL A 332 15.10 -20.85 20.16
C VAL A 332 14.25 -20.86 18.89
N SER A 333 14.86 -21.18 17.75
CA SER A 333 14.17 -21.18 16.45
C SER A 333 13.37 -22.46 16.20
N LEU A 334 13.54 -23.52 17.01
CA LEU A 334 12.85 -24.79 16.77
C LEU A 334 11.34 -24.71 17.13
N PRO A 335 10.46 -25.41 16.39
CA PRO A 335 9.03 -25.41 16.66
C PRO A 335 8.66 -25.93 18.06
N SER A 336 7.53 -25.45 18.59
CA SER A 336 6.90 -25.94 19.82
C SER A 336 6.64 -27.45 19.75
N GLY A 337 7.10 -28.21 20.76
CA GLY A 337 6.96 -29.68 20.80
C GLY A 337 8.20 -30.45 20.34
N THR A 338 9.22 -29.76 19.81
CA THR A 338 10.56 -30.36 19.67
C THR A 338 11.23 -30.44 21.04
N ALA A 339 11.96 -31.52 21.34
CA ALA A 339 12.67 -31.64 22.62
C ALA A 339 13.58 -30.42 22.83
N GLY A 340 13.40 -29.69 23.93
CA GLY A 340 14.13 -28.44 24.23
C GLY A 340 15.58 -28.66 24.65
N SER A 341 16.34 -29.46 23.91
CA SER A 341 17.73 -29.81 24.23
C SER A 341 18.66 -29.56 23.06
N GLU A 342 19.95 -29.37 23.34
CA GLU A 342 20.98 -29.26 22.29
C GLU A 342 20.97 -30.46 21.34
N HIS A 343 20.63 -31.65 21.86
CA HIS A 343 20.48 -32.85 21.06
C HIS A 343 19.40 -32.70 19.97
N ALA A 344 18.32 -31.96 20.21
CA ALA A 344 17.31 -31.71 19.18
C ALA A 344 17.83 -30.84 18.04
N VAL A 345 18.66 -29.84 18.34
CA VAL A 345 19.36 -29.03 17.32
C VAL A 345 20.30 -29.92 16.50
N GLU A 346 21.07 -30.79 17.16
CA GLU A 346 21.97 -31.72 16.47
C GLU A 346 21.20 -32.65 15.53
N MET A 347 20.07 -33.20 15.97
CA MET A 347 19.21 -34.05 15.15
C MET A 347 18.55 -33.29 14.00
N ALA A 348 18.13 -32.04 14.21
CA ALA A 348 17.58 -31.19 13.15
C ALA A 348 18.65 -30.87 12.10
N VAL A 349 19.87 -30.50 12.51
CA VAL A 349 21.02 -30.27 11.62
C VAL A 349 21.41 -31.55 10.88
N ALA A 350 21.43 -32.70 11.55
CA ALA A 350 21.74 -33.98 10.92
C ALA A 350 20.74 -34.32 9.80
N ARG A 351 19.44 -34.15 10.05
CA ARG A 351 18.39 -34.32 9.04
C ARG A 351 18.50 -33.30 7.90
N LEU A 352 18.82 -32.05 8.22
CA LEU A 352 19.02 -31.01 7.21
C LEU A 352 20.21 -31.33 6.30
N ARG A 353 21.32 -31.82 6.85
CA ARG A 353 22.47 -32.31 6.08
C ARG A 353 22.15 -33.53 5.23
N ALA A 354 21.32 -34.45 5.73
CA ALA A 354 20.90 -35.59 4.94
C ALA A 354 20.08 -35.15 3.71
N ALA A 355 19.33 -34.06 3.84
CA ALA A 355 18.49 -33.52 2.78
C ALA A 355 19.26 -32.63 1.79
N LEU A 356 20.14 -31.75 2.27
CA LEU A 356 20.85 -30.77 1.43
C LEU A 356 22.28 -31.17 1.05
N GLY A 357 22.82 -32.22 1.66
CA GLY A 357 24.22 -32.60 1.55
C GLY A 357 25.06 -32.17 2.76
N THR A 358 25.98 -33.04 3.18
CA THR A 358 26.77 -32.86 4.42
C THR A 358 27.69 -31.64 4.39
N ARG A 359 28.13 -31.22 3.19
CA ARG A 359 29.01 -30.06 2.99
C ARG A 359 28.28 -28.72 3.06
N CYS A 360 26.96 -28.70 2.86
CA CYS A 360 26.17 -27.48 2.79
C CYS A 360 26.04 -26.78 4.15
N ILE A 361 26.15 -27.55 5.25
CA ILE A 361 26.15 -27.01 6.61
C ILE A 361 27.43 -27.38 7.32
N GLN A 362 28.20 -26.36 7.70
CA GLN A 362 29.47 -26.52 8.40
C GLN A 362 29.27 -26.44 9.91
N THR A 363 29.90 -27.36 10.65
CA THR A 363 30.03 -27.25 12.10
C THR A 363 31.25 -26.38 12.40
N VAL A 364 31.05 -25.33 13.19
CA VAL A 364 32.16 -24.58 13.78
C VAL A 364 32.32 -25.04 15.23
N VAL A 365 33.41 -25.75 15.49
CA VAL A 365 33.69 -26.42 16.77
C VAL A 365 33.50 -25.45 17.93
N LYS A 366 32.74 -25.87 18.95
CA LYS A 366 32.35 -25.08 20.15
C LYS A 366 31.54 -23.80 19.89
N ARG A 367 31.27 -23.40 18.64
CA ARG A 367 30.55 -22.16 18.33
C ARG A 367 29.14 -22.40 17.79
N GLY A 368 28.94 -23.38 16.90
CA GLY A 368 27.63 -23.65 16.32
C GLY A 368 27.70 -24.11 14.87
N TYR A 369 26.79 -23.63 14.03
CA TYR A 369 26.65 -24.05 12.63
C TYR A 369 26.53 -22.84 11.70
N ARG A 370 26.91 -23.03 10.44
CA ARG A 370 26.72 -22.04 9.37
C ARG A 370 26.41 -22.71 8.03
N LEU A 371 25.76 -21.98 7.12
CA LEU A 371 25.70 -22.35 5.71
C LEU A 371 27.08 -22.17 5.06
N ALA A 372 27.45 -23.12 4.20
CA ALA A 372 28.70 -23.10 3.46
C ALA A 372 28.57 -22.26 2.18
N VAL A 373 28.22 -20.98 2.32
CA VAL A 373 28.10 -20.08 1.15
C VAL A 373 29.46 -19.81 0.51
N THR A 374 29.47 -19.76 -0.81
CA THR A 374 30.65 -19.33 -1.57
C THR A 374 30.67 -17.79 -1.55
N THR A 375 31.65 -17.20 -0.87
CA THR A 375 31.87 -15.74 -0.86
C THR A 375 32.28 -15.21 -2.21
#